data_AF-A0A536IJB5-F1
#
_entry.id   AF-A0A536IJB5-F1
#
_cell.length_a   1.000
_cell.length_b   1.000
_cell.length_c   1.000
_cell.angle_alpha   90.00
_cell.angle_beta   90.00
_cell.angle_gamma   90.00
#
_symmetry.space_group_name_H-M   'P 1'
#
loop_
_entity.id
_entity.type
_entity.pdbx_description
1 polymer ?
#
loop_
_entity_poly.entity_id
_entity_poly.type
_entity_poly.pdbx_seq_one_letter_code
_entity_poly.pdbx_strand_id
1 'polypeptide(L)'
;MPAGTFGRLTWPWTLAPDAQPYRPSRDDANKPGDLPLLEAPTIGGNTYGYDARTIQPIARTDLSNLAAAGQPAKERRAITVVSHPGTIDASERAAIEALLGAFAPLRYDRDTGPLRFVTLAQLAKAYGL
;
A
#
# COMPACT_ATOMS: atom_id res chain seq x y z
N MET A 1 6.15 13.89 -16.34
CA MET A 1 7.52 13.53 -15.89
C MET A 1 7.98 12.32 -16.71
N PRO A 2 9.22 12.23 -17.20
CA PRO A 2 9.70 11.00 -17.82
C PRO A 2 9.83 9.91 -16.74
N ALA A 3 9.16 8.77 -16.91
CA ALA A 3 9.17 7.66 -15.94
C ALA A 3 10.38 6.74 -16.16
N GLY A 4 11.57 7.32 -16.24
CA GLY A 4 12.80 6.58 -16.55
C GLY A 4 12.71 5.80 -17.88
N THR A 5 13.37 4.64 -17.95
CA THR A 5 13.41 3.73 -19.12
C THR A 5 12.06 3.10 -19.50
N PHE A 6 10.99 3.36 -18.76
CA PHE A 6 9.70 2.67 -18.90
C PHE A 6 8.66 3.42 -19.74
N GLY A 7 9.00 4.59 -20.30
CA GLY A 7 8.12 5.38 -21.18
C GLY A 7 7.56 6.65 -20.55
N ARG A 8 6.55 7.24 -21.19
CA ARG A 8 5.83 8.44 -20.69
C ARG A 8 4.57 7.97 -19.96
N LEU A 9 4.61 7.96 -18.63
CA LEU A 9 3.40 7.74 -17.83
C LEU A 9 2.57 9.03 -17.77
N THR A 10 1.34 8.94 -18.24
CA THR A 10 0.38 10.06 -18.29
C THR A 10 -0.12 10.37 -16.88
N TRP A 11 -0.02 11.64 -16.48
CA TRP A 11 -0.62 12.15 -15.25
C TRP A 11 -2.07 12.61 -15.51
N PRO A 12 -2.98 12.57 -14.51
CA PRO A 12 -2.78 12.09 -13.13
C PRO A 12 -2.87 10.58 -12.96
N TRP A 13 -2.32 10.08 -11.85
CA TRP A 13 -2.65 8.75 -11.34
C TRP A 13 -4.03 8.79 -10.67
N THR A 14 -4.96 8.01 -11.20
CA THR A 14 -6.37 7.96 -10.78
C THR A 14 -6.78 6.53 -10.44
N LEU A 15 -5.88 5.80 -9.76
CA LEU A 15 -6.15 4.45 -9.30
C LEU A 15 -7.26 4.48 -8.23
N ALA A 16 -8.09 3.43 -8.24
CA ALA A 16 -9.09 3.25 -7.20
C ALA A 16 -8.42 3.04 -5.82
N PRO A 17 -9.09 3.41 -4.72
CA PRO A 17 -8.58 3.17 -3.36
C PRO A 17 -8.28 1.70 -3.09
N ASP A 18 -8.90 0.79 -3.83
CA ASP A 18 -8.76 -0.65 -3.65
C ASP A 18 -7.80 -1.29 -4.66
N ALA A 19 -7.07 -0.48 -5.45
CA ALA A 19 -6.10 -0.94 -6.43
C ALA A 19 -5.04 -1.85 -5.80
N GLN A 20 -4.78 -2.97 -6.48
CA GLN A 20 -3.80 -3.98 -6.05
C GLN A 20 -2.54 -3.91 -6.90
N PRO A 21 -1.39 -4.40 -6.41
CA PRO A 21 -0.16 -4.44 -7.20
C PRO A 21 -0.38 -5.10 -8.57
N TYR A 22 0.15 -4.48 -9.62
CA TYR A 22 -0.10 -4.83 -11.01
C TYR A 22 1.10 -4.49 -11.88
N ARG A 23 1.17 -5.07 -13.08
CA ARG A 23 2.10 -4.64 -14.11
C ARG A 23 1.41 -3.57 -14.95
N PRO A 24 1.92 -2.33 -15.02
CA PRO A 24 1.26 -1.27 -15.77
C PRO A 24 1.39 -1.47 -17.29
N SER A 25 0.47 -0.86 -18.03
CA SER A 25 0.61 -0.68 -19.47
C SER A 25 1.68 0.37 -19.79
N ARG A 26 2.35 0.19 -20.93
CA ARG A 26 3.36 1.12 -21.46
C ARG A 26 2.79 2.52 -21.73
N ASP A 27 1.53 2.60 -22.10
CA ASP A 27 0.88 3.84 -22.55
C ASP A 27 -0.07 4.44 -21.51
N ASP A 28 -0.41 3.68 -20.46
CA ASP A 28 -1.33 4.13 -19.41
C ASP A 28 -0.96 3.49 -18.07
N ALA A 29 -0.43 4.32 -17.17
CA ALA A 29 -0.05 3.89 -15.85
C ALA A 29 -1.24 3.38 -15.02
N ASN A 30 -2.47 3.82 -15.31
CA ASN A 30 -3.66 3.44 -14.54
C ASN A 30 -4.28 2.11 -15.00
N LYS A 31 -3.69 1.46 -16.01
CA LYS A 31 -4.20 0.21 -16.57
C LYS A 31 -3.18 -0.93 -16.43
N PRO A 32 -3.64 -2.17 -16.23
CA PRO A 32 -2.77 -3.34 -16.34
C PRO A 32 -2.23 -3.51 -17.77
N GLY A 33 -1.03 -4.05 -17.87
CA GLY A 33 -0.33 -4.34 -19.12
C GLY A 33 0.84 -5.29 -18.88
N ASP A 34 1.90 -5.12 -19.68
CA ASP A 34 2.99 -6.10 -19.82
C ASP A 34 4.37 -5.55 -19.44
N LEU A 35 4.45 -4.37 -18.81
CA LEU A 35 5.74 -3.85 -18.36
C LEU A 35 6.38 -4.82 -17.35
N PRO A 36 7.69 -5.10 -17.45
CA PRO A 36 8.42 -5.99 -16.54
C PRO A 36 8.72 -5.30 -15.19
N LEU A 37 7.78 -4.49 -14.71
CA LEU A 37 7.81 -3.74 -13.47
C LEU A 37 6.51 -4.02 -12.72
N LEU A 38 6.60 -4.41 -11.46
CA LEU A 38 5.44 -4.49 -10.59
C LEU A 38 5.25 -3.14 -9.90
N GLU A 39 4.13 -2.48 -10.17
CA GLU A 39 3.71 -1.28 -9.46
C GLU A 39 2.99 -1.70 -8.16
N ALA A 40 3.33 -1.02 -7.06
CA ALA A 40 2.67 -1.17 -5.76
C ALA A 40 2.01 0.17 -5.38
N PRO A 41 0.71 0.35 -5.65
CA PRO A 41 0.02 1.62 -5.43
C PRO A 41 0.14 2.11 -3.98
N THR A 42 0.46 3.39 -3.80
CA THR A 42 0.46 4.05 -2.48
C THR A 42 -0.95 4.50 -2.11
N ILE A 43 -1.83 3.54 -1.82
CA ILE A 43 -3.25 3.78 -1.47
C ILE A 43 -3.46 4.01 0.03
N GLY A 44 -2.56 3.51 0.88
CA GLY A 44 -2.70 3.57 2.34
C GLY A 44 -2.27 4.89 2.97
N GLY A 45 -1.77 5.85 2.18
CA GLY A 45 -1.35 7.17 2.66
C GLY A 45 0.17 7.37 2.75
N ASN A 46 0.56 8.53 3.28
CA ASN A 46 1.93 9.02 3.34
C ASN A 46 2.22 9.53 4.75
N THR A 47 3.33 9.15 5.37
CA THR A 47 3.69 9.62 6.72
C THR A 47 4.34 11.01 6.73
N TYR A 48 4.62 11.61 5.58
CA TYR A 48 5.10 12.99 5.48
C TYR A 48 3.95 13.97 5.68
N GLY A 49 3.98 14.70 6.79
CA GLY A 49 2.92 15.65 7.17
C GLY A 49 1.59 15.03 7.62
N TYR A 50 1.50 13.70 7.74
CA TYR A 50 0.32 13.01 8.27
C TYR A 50 0.68 12.01 9.35
N ASP A 51 -0.27 11.70 10.22
CA ASP A 51 -0.09 10.77 11.33
C ASP A 51 -1.14 9.65 11.35
N ALA A 52 -1.09 8.82 12.40
CA ALA A 52 -2.01 7.71 12.58
C ALA A 52 -3.50 8.12 12.55
N ARG A 53 -3.86 9.35 12.95
CA ARG A 53 -5.26 9.82 12.96
C ARG A 53 -5.80 9.99 11.54
N THR A 54 -4.94 10.30 10.57
CA THR A 54 -5.33 10.45 9.16
C THR A 54 -5.15 9.16 8.38
N ILE A 55 -4.10 8.39 8.67
CA ILE A 55 -3.75 7.17 7.93
C ILE A 55 -4.61 5.97 8.37
N GLN A 56 -4.90 5.84 9.68
CA GLN A 56 -5.66 4.68 10.18
C GLN A 56 -7.08 4.59 9.61
N PRO A 57 -7.87 5.67 9.48
CA PRO A 57 -9.19 5.60 8.84
C PRO A 57 -9.12 5.15 7.38
N ILE A 58 -8.10 5.59 6.62
CA ILE A 58 -7.87 5.16 5.23
C ILE A 58 -7.58 3.67 5.21
N ALA A 59 -6.58 3.22 5.97
CA ALA A 59 -6.23 1.81 6.03
C ALA A 59 -7.38 0.92 6.53
N ARG A 60 -8.19 1.37 7.49
CA ARG A 60 -9.40 0.64 7.94
C ARG A 60 -10.46 0.56 6.85
N THR A 61 -10.63 1.63 6.07
CA THR A 61 -11.55 1.65 4.91
C THR A 61 -11.05 0.70 3.83
N ASP A 62 -9.76 0.69 3.54
CA ASP A 62 -9.19 -0.23 2.55
C ASP A 62 -9.27 -1.69 3.02
N LEU A 63 -9.02 -1.93 4.31
CA LEU A 63 -9.17 -3.26 4.92
C LEU A 63 -10.62 -3.74 4.94
N SER A 64 -11.62 -2.85 5.04
CA SER A 64 -13.03 -3.25 5.00
C SER A 64 -13.44 -3.79 3.62
N ASN A 65 -12.67 -3.50 2.57
CA ASN A 65 -12.86 -4.07 1.23
C ASN A 65 -12.30 -5.50 1.09
N LEU A 66 -11.62 -6.06 2.11
CA LEU A 66 -11.09 -7.44 2.07
C LEU A 66 -12.20 -8.49 2.07
N ALA A 67 -13.24 -8.27 2.86
CA ALA A 67 -14.38 -9.16 3.03
C ALA A 67 -15.53 -8.42 3.69
N ALA A 68 -16.76 -8.85 3.45
CA ALA A 68 -17.90 -8.43 4.25
C ALA A 68 -17.66 -8.75 5.74
N ALA A 69 -18.20 -7.93 6.63
CA ALA A 69 -18.08 -8.15 8.07
C ALA A 69 -18.54 -9.57 8.46
N GLY A 70 -17.70 -10.28 9.21
CA GLY A 70 -17.96 -11.66 9.63
C GLY A 70 -17.67 -12.74 8.58
N GLN A 71 -17.19 -12.38 7.38
CA GLN A 71 -16.76 -13.32 6.35
C GLN A 71 -15.22 -13.42 6.30
N PRO A 72 -14.67 -14.63 6.08
CA PRO A 72 -13.24 -14.76 5.82
C PRO A 72 -12.89 -14.12 4.46
N ALA A 73 -11.79 -13.38 4.43
CA ALA A 73 -11.23 -12.87 3.18
C ALA A 73 -10.80 -14.04 2.29
N LYS A 74 -11.31 -14.06 1.05
CA LYS A 74 -10.96 -15.08 0.05
C LYS A 74 -9.74 -14.70 -0.78
N GLU A 75 -9.42 -13.42 -0.79
CA GLU A 75 -8.34 -12.84 -1.58
C GLU A 75 -7.38 -12.07 -0.68
N ARG A 76 -6.11 -12.07 -1.07
CA ARG A 76 -5.08 -11.25 -0.40
C ARG A 76 -5.11 -9.86 -1.03
N ARG A 77 -5.05 -8.83 -0.19
CA ARG A 77 -4.82 -7.46 -0.65
C ARG A 77 -3.58 -6.85 0.00
N ALA A 78 -2.97 -5.93 -0.71
CA ALA A 78 -1.87 -5.11 -0.23
C ALA A 78 -2.35 -3.67 -0.02
N ILE A 79 -1.90 -3.06 1.08
CA ILE A 79 -2.07 -1.64 1.36
C ILE A 79 -0.66 -1.09 1.57
N THR A 80 -0.26 -0.14 0.74
CA THR A 80 1.09 0.47 0.81
C THR A 80 0.99 1.84 1.45
N VAL A 81 1.76 2.06 2.50
CA VAL A 81 1.99 3.36 3.13
C VAL A 81 3.41 3.79 2.81
N VAL A 82 3.59 5.02 2.33
CA VAL A 82 4.92 5.57 2.05
C VAL A 82 5.43 6.40 3.22
N SER A 83 6.74 6.33 3.45
CA SER A 83 7.47 7.18 4.40
C SER A 83 8.70 7.76 3.71
N HIS A 84 9.26 8.84 4.26
CA HIS A 84 10.35 9.61 3.65
C HIS A 84 11.57 9.64 4.58
N PRO A 85 12.49 8.66 4.51
CA PRO A 85 13.59 8.51 5.47
C PRO A 85 14.47 9.75 5.64
N GLY A 86 14.62 10.54 4.57
CA GLY A 86 15.41 11.78 4.58
C GLY A 86 14.74 12.95 5.29
N THR A 87 13.46 12.84 5.66
CA THR A 87 12.70 13.89 6.37
C THR A 87 12.24 13.45 7.75
N ILE A 88 12.48 12.19 8.16
CA ILE A 88 12.02 11.66 9.44
C ILE A 88 12.69 12.42 10.59
N ASP A 89 11.90 13.26 11.24
CA ASP A 89 12.21 13.84 12.53
C ASP A 89 11.59 13.02 13.69
N ALA A 90 11.69 13.53 14.92
CA ALA A 90 11.14 12.85 16.09
C ALA A 90 9.60 12.74 16.04
N SER A 91 8.91 13.71 15.46
CA SER A 91 7.46 13.73 15.33
C SER A 91 7.00 12.71 14.29
N GLU A 92 7.64 12.69 13.11
CA GLU A 92 7.35 11.70 12.06
C GLU A 92 7.64 10.28 12.54
N ARG A 93 8.74 10.07 13.28
CA ARG A 93 9.05 8.79 13.91
C ARG A 93 7.94 8.34 14.87
N ALA A 94 7.51 9.22 15.79
CA ALA A 94 6.45 8.90 16.74
C ALA A 94 5.13 8.57 16.03
N ALA A 95 4.81 9.27 14.93
CA ALA A 95 3.64 8.99 14.10
C ALA A 95 3.72 7.62 13.41
N ILE A 96 4.89 7.24 12.87
CA ILE A 96 5.13 5.91 12.29
C ILE A 96 4.97 4.82 13.35
N GLU A 97 5.58 5.00 14.52
CA GLU A 97 5.49 4.03 15.62
C GLU A 97 4.05 3.89 16.12
N ALA A 98 3.31 4.99 16.27
CA ALA A 98 1.90 4.98 16.63
C ALA A 98 1.04 4.27 15.57
N LEU A 99 1.32 4.48 14.29
CA LEU A 99 0.64 3.78 13.19
C LEU A 99 0.90 2.26 13.25
N LEU A 100 2.15 1.84 13.42
CA LEU A 100 2.50 0.42 13.55
C LEU A 100 1.87 -0.20 14.80
N GLY A 101 1.84 0.53 15.91
CA GLY A 101 1.17 0.15 17.16
C GLY A 101 -0.34 -0.01 16.98
N ALA A 102 -0.97 0.87 16.21
CA ALA A 102 -2.41 0.83 15.92
C ALA A 102 -2.83 -0.42 15.11
N PHE A 103 -1.92 -1.02 14.34
CA PHE A 103 -2.16 -2.29 13.64
C PHE A 103 -1.82 -3.54 14.47
N ALA A 104 -1.19 -3.39 15.64
CA ALA A 104 -0.79 -4.52 16.49
C ALA A 104 -1.95 -5.48 16.84
N PRO A 105 -3.20 -5.02 17.09
CA PRO A 105 -4.33 -5.91 17.35
C PRO A 105 -4.75 -6.77 16.15
N LEU A 106 -4.27 -6.49 14.94
CA LEU A 106 -4.64 -7.18 13.71
C LEU A 106 -3.53 -8.11 13.19
N ARG A 107 -2.42 -8.24 13.92
CA ARG A 107 -1.19 -8.91 13.44
C ARG A 107 -1.33 -10.43 13.34
N TYR A 108 -1.18 -10.93 12.13
CA TYR A 108 -1.11 -12.35 11.80
C TYR A 108 0.08 -13.05 12.46
N ASP A 109 1.24 -12.40 12.51
CA ASP A 109 2.44 -12.98 13.13
C ASP A 109 2.36 -13.06 14.66
N ARG A 110 1.31 -12.52 15.27
CA ARG A 110 0.97 -12.65 16.69
C ARG A 110 -0.28 -13.48 16.93
N ASP A 111 -0.82 -14.08 15.88
CA ASP A 111 -2.09 -14.82 15.91
C ASP A 111 -3.29 -13.97 16.41
N THR A 112 -3.24 -12.65 16.16
CA THR A 112 -4.28 -11.71 16.60
C THR A 112 -5.16 -11.19 15.46
N GLY A 113 -4.81 -11.46 14.20
CA GLY A 113 -5.63 -11.04 13.06
C GLY A 113 -5.05 -11.34 11.68
N PRO A 114 -5.61 -10.78 10.62
CA PRO A 114 -5.25 -11.12 9.24
C PRO A 114 -4.09 -10.29 8.65
N LEU A 115 -3.59 -9.28 9.36
CA LEU A 115 -2.63 -8.32 8.83
C LEU A 115 -1.19 -8.83 8.97
N ARG A 116 -0.43 -8.80 7.87
CA ARG A 116 1.00 -9.10 7.87
C ARG A 116 1.79 -7.94 7.29
N PHE A 117 2.80 -7.46 8.02
CA PHE A 117 3.81 -6.56 7.45
C PHE A 117 4.76 -7.35 6.57
N VAL A 118 4.99 -6.86 5.35
CA VAL A 118 5.83 -7.52 4.34
C VAL A 118 6.80 -6.53 3.73
N THR A 119 7.91 -7.04 3.22
CA THR A 119 8.86 -6.29 2.40
C THR A 119 8.37 -6.18 0.95
N LEU A 120 8.90 -5.21 0.19
CA LEU A 120 8.64 -5.10 -1.25
C LEU A 120 9.05 -6.37 -2.02
N ALA A 121 10.10 -7.07 -1.59
CA ALA A 121 10.51 -8.34 -2.20
C ALA A 121 9.46 -9.46 -1.97
N GLN A 122 8.88 -9.52 -0.78
CA GLN A 122 7.79 -10.46 -0.48
C GLN A 122 6.51 -10.11 -1.24
N LEU A 123 6.21 -8.82 -1.38
CA LEU A 123 5.12 -8.33 -2.22
C LEU A 123 5.33 -8.74 -3.68
N ALA A 124 6.52 -8.48 -4.23
CA ALA A 124 6.88 -8.86 -5.59
C ALA A 124 6.74 -10.37 -5.83
N LYS A 125 7.17 -11.20 -4.88
CA LYS A 125 6.96 -12.65 -4.97
C LYS A 125 5.48 -13.06 -4.95
N ALA A 126 4.66 -12.35 -4.17
CA ALA A 126 3.23 -12.67 -4.04
C ALA A 126 2.41 -12.28 -5.28
N TYR A 127 2.83 -11.25 -6.02
CA TYR A 127 2.11 -10.68 -7.17
C TYR A 127 2.82 -10.89 -8.52
N GLY A 128 4.03 -11.45 -8.52
CA GLY A 128 4.92 -11.50 -9.68
C GLY A 128 4.83 -12.74 -10.56
N LEU A 129 3.67 -13.42 -10.64
CA LEU A 129 3.46 -14.52 -11.60
C LEU A 129 3.89 -14.13 -13.02
#